data_AF-S1QZP4-F1
#
_entry.id   AF-S1QZP4-F1
#
_cell.length_a   1.000
_cell.length_b   1.000
_cell.length_c   1.000
_cell.angle_alpha   90.00
_cell.angle_beta   90.00
_cell.angle_gamma   90.00
#
_symmetry.space_group_name_H-M   'P 1'
#
loop_
_entity.id
_entity.type
_entity.pdbx_description
1 polymer ?
#
loop_
_entity_poly.entity_id
_entity_poly.type
_entity_poly.pdbx_seq_one_letter_code
_entity_poly.pdbx_strand_id
1 'polypeptide(L)'
;MAYSELIKNFSKIRSYMREFYVYGFKSREEFVQKSSRSYDDERRRVASWLDEYMQFHQDKEGKQVFISIDSRQIVHNPFYQAWKAKSFTPGDITLHFYLMVILSQQARLSLSEIMDKLDEILQHFPNTRLFDESTVRKKLKEYVALMIY
;
A
#
# COMPACT_ATOMS: atom_id res chain seq x y z
N MET A 1 -14.42 5.44 9.88
CA MET A 1 -13.00 5.82 9.67
C MET A 1 -12.42 4.86 8.65
N ALA A 2 -11.96 5.37 7.49
CA ALA A 2 -11.40 4.52 6.44
C ALA A 2 -10.09 3.90 6.92
N TYR A 3 -9.99 2.57 6.81
CA TYR A 3 -8.82 1.78 7.17
C TYR A 3 -7.62 2.26 6.34
N SER A 4 -6.65 2.93 6.95
CA SER A 4 -5.48 3.50 6.27
C SER A 4 -4.27 2.55 6.34
N GLU A 5 -4.43 1.29 5.94
CA GLU A 5 -3.25 0.45 5.76
C GLU A 5 -2.48 0.89 4.51
N LEU A 6 -1.19 1.17 4.70
CA LEU A 6 -0.26 1.41 3.60
C LEU A 6 -0.19 0.19 2.70
N ILE A 7 -0.62 0.37 1.46
CA ILE A 7 -0.53 -0.68 0.47
C ILE A 7 0.88 -0.67 -0.12
N LYS A 8 1.81 -1.42 0.50
CA LYS A 8 3.17 -1.57 -0.05
C LYS A 8 3.18 -2.13 -1.48
N ASN A 9 2.16 -2.91 -1.85
CA ASN A 9 2.03 -3.49 -3.19
C ASN A 9 0.58 -3.46 -3.67
N PHE A 10 0.25 -2.42 -4.45
CA PHE A 10 -1.09 -2.26 -5.02
C PHE A 10 -1.41 -3.29 -6.10
N SER A 11 -0.40 -3.85 -6.79
CA SER A 11 -0.65 -4.83 -7.86
C SER A 11 -1.26 -6.13 -7.32
N LYS A 12 -0.84 -6.56 -6.12
CA LYS A 12 -1.44 -7.72 -5.41
C LYS A 12 -2.91 -7.48 -5.05
N ILE A 13 -3.23 -6.28 -4.57
CA ILE A 13 -4.61 -5.93 -4.22
C ILE A 13 -5.44 -5.76 -5.48
N ARG A 14 -4.88 -5.20 -6.56
CA ARG A 14 -5.56 -5.09 -7.85
C ARG A 14 -5.89 -6.44 -8.47
N SER A 15 -4.99 -7.43 -8.41
CA SER A 15 -5.29 -8.78 -8.89
C SER A 15 -6.42 -9.42 -8.08
N TYR A 16 -6.39 -9.24 -6.76
CA TYR A 16 -7.43 -9.74 -5.87
C TYR A 16 -8.80 -9.08 -6.11
N MET A 17 -8.84 -7.75 -6.23
CA MET A 17 -10.07 -7.01 -6.58
C MET A 17 -10.61 -7.42 -7.95
N ARG A 18 -9.72 -7.63 -8.93
CA ARG A 18 -10.10 -8.14 -10.25
C ARG A 18 -10.71 -9.54 -10.14
N GLU A 19 -10.12 -10.42 -9.33
CA GLU A 19 -10.65 -11.76 -9.12
C GLU A 19 -12.05 -11.72 -8.49
N PHE A 20 -12.26 -10.90 -7.47
CA PHE A 20 -13.60 -10.69 -6.87
C PHE A 20 -14.60 -10.09 -7.87
N TYR A 21 -14.18 -9.13 -8.69
CA TYR A 21 -15.05 -8.45 -9.65
C TYR A 21 -15.40 -9.32 -10.87
N VAL A 22 -14.43 -10.07 -11.40
CA VAL A 22 -14.61 -10.86 -12.64
C VAL A 22 -15.25 -12.21 -12.36
N TYR A 23 -14.85 -12.90 -11.29
CA TYR A 23 -15.37 -14.23 -10.97
C TYR A 23 -16.60 -14.18 -10.06
N GLY A 24 -16.91 -13.02 -9.47
CA GLY A 24 -18.10 -12.80 -8.66
C GLY A 24 -18.00 -13.42 -7.27
N PHE A 25 -17.46 -14.62 -7.11
CA PHE A 25 -17.32 -15.32 -5.84
C PHE A 25 -16.05 -16.18 -5.83
N LYS A 26 -15.42 -16.34 -4.67
CA LYS A 26 -14.29 -17.27 -4.49
C LYS A 26 -14.29 -17.83 -3.08
N SER A 27 -14.28 -19.16 -2.97
CA SER A 27 -14.19 -19.86 -1.68
C SER A 27 -12.77 -19.74 -1.12
N ARG A 28 -12.61 -20.06 0.18
CA ARG A 28 -11.31 -19.98 0.85
C ARG A 28 -10.33 -20.99 0.26
N GLU A 29 -10.83 -22.14 -0.19
CA GLU A 29 -10.08 -23.26 -0.74
C GLU A 29 -9.54 -22.99 -2.15
N GLU A 30 -10.20 -22.13 -2.93
CA GLU A 30 -9.80 -21.76 -4.30
C GLU A 30 -8.61 -20.78 -4.34
N PHE A 31 -8.11 -20.33 -3.18
CA PHE A 31 -6.97 -19.43 -3.09
C PHE A 31 -5.63 -20.18 -3.03
N VAL A 32 -5.23 -20.79 -4.15
CA VAL A 32 -4.05 -21.67 -4.23
C VAL A 32 -2.70 -20.92 -4.17
N GLN A 33 -2.69 -19.59 -4.34
CA GLN A 33 -1.43 -18.84 -4.52
C GLN A 33 -0.69 -18.47 -3.22
N LYS A 34 -1.35 -18.40 -2.04
CA LYS A 34 -0.74 -18.03 -0.75
C LYS A 34 -1.49 -18.62 0.45
N SER A 35 -0.88 -18.56 1.64
CA SER A 35 -1.47 -19.04 2.90
C SER A 35 -2.83 -18.41 3.20
N SER A 36 -3.68 -19.15 3.93
CA SER A 36 -5.02 -18.73 4.36
C SER A 36 -5.04 -17.37 5.08
N ARG A 37 -3.98 -17.05 5.84
CA ARG A 37 -3.82 -15.77 6.52
C ARG A 37 -3.70 -14.58 5.55
N SER A 38 -3.02 -14.78 4.42
CA SER A 38 -2.92 -13.77 3.36
C SER A 38 -4.33 -13.44 2.85
N TYR A 39 -5.12 -14.47 2.53
CA TYR A 39 -6.49 -14.28 2.07
C TYR A 39 -7.35 -13.46 3.04
N ASP A 40 -7.30 -13.77 4.34
CA ASP A 40 -8.08 -13.05 5.34
C ASP A 40 -7.67 -11.58 5.45
N ASP A 41 -6.36 -11.28 5.38
CA ASP A 41 -5.82 -9.91 5.37
C ASP A 41 -6.23 -9.14 4.10
N GLU A 42 -6.12 -9.77 2.92
CA GLU A 42 -6.54 -9.18 1.64
C GLU A 42 -8.05 -8.92 1.60
N ARG A 43 -8.85 -9.89 2.06
CA ARG A 43 -10.30 -9.75 2.16
C ARG A 43 -10.68 -8.59 3.06
N ARG A 44 -10.06 -8.49 4.25
CA ARG A 44 -10.32 -7.39 5.19
C ARG A 44 -10.01 -6.02 4.58
N ARG A 45 -8.94 -5.93 3.79
CA ARG A 45 -8.58 -4.71 3.06
C ARG A 45 -9.61 -4.35 1.98
N VAL A 46 -10.02 -5.31 1.17
CA VAL A 46 -11.05 -5.06 0.14
C VAL A 46 -12.37 -4.66 0.80
N ALA A 47 -12.76 -5.34 1.87
CA ALA A 47 -13.93 -4.97 2.67
C ALA A 47 -13.82 -3.53 3.18
N SER A 48 -12.63 -3.06 3.57
CA SER A 48 -12.50 -1.68 4.03
C SER A 48 -12.84 -0.60 2.99
N TRP A 49 -12.85 -0.92 1.68
CA TRP A 49 -13.27 -0.01 0.62
C TRP A 49 -14.64 -0.34 0.03
N LEU A 50 -15.03 -1.62 0.07
CA LEU A 50 -16.21 -2.14 -0.63
C LEU A 50 -17.26 -2.75 0.31
N ASP A 51 -17.18 -2.55 1.62
CA ASP A 51 -18.07 -3.18 2.61
C ASP A 51 -19.55 -3.08 2.23
N GLU A 52 -19.96 -1.90 1.77
CA GLU A 52 -21.34 -1.59 1.34
C GLU A 52 -21.81 -2.42 0.13
N TYR A 53 -20.87 -2.96 -0.64
CA TYR A 53 -21.10 -3.77 -1.82
C TYR A 53 -20.77 -5.25 -1.60
N MET A 54 -20.24 -5.63 -0.42
CA MET A 54 -19.85 -7.00 -0.14
C MET A 54 -21.00 -7.78 0.50
N GLN A 55 -21.35 -8.90 -0.12
CA GLN A 55 -22.35 -9.83 0.39
C GLN A 55 -21.71 -11.19 0.62
N PHE A 56 -22.38 -12.05 1.40
CA PHE A 56 -21.94 -13.41 1.61
C PHE A 56 -23.10 -14.38 1.55
N HIS A 57 -22.81 -15.58 1.06
CA HIS A 57 -23.67 -16.74 1.17
C HIS A 57 -22.97 -17.82 1.99
N GLN A 58 -23.76 -18.64 2.69
CA GLN A 58 -23.28 -19.76 3.47
C GLN A 58 -23.99 -21.01 2.97
N ASP A 59 -23.24 -21.94 2.40
CA ASP A 59 -23.74 -23.23 1.92
C ASP A 59 -23.02 -24.40 2.60
N LYS A 60 -23.22 -25.62 2.09
CA LYS A 60 -22.58 -26.84 2.61
C LYS A 60 -21.08 -26.90 2.33
N GLU A 61 -20.58 -26.14 1.37
CA GLU A 61 -19.17 -26.09 0.96
C GLU A 61 -18.40 -24.99 1.70
N GLY A 62 -19.10 -23.97 2.20
CA GLY A 62 -18.53 -23.00 3.13
C GLY A 62 -19.15 -21.60 3.02
N LYS A 63 -18.39 -20.60 3.48
CA LYS A 63 -18.76 -19.19 3.35
C LYS A 63 -18.18 -18.62 2.06
N GLN A 64 -19.06 -18.24 1.13
CA GLN A 64 -18.68 -17.58 -0.11
C GLN A 64 -18.95 -16.09 -0.01
N VAL A 65 -17.95 -15.27 -0.39
CA VAL A 65 -18.03 -13.82 -0.31
C VAL A 65 -17.99 -13.26 -1.72
N PHE A 66 -18.89 -12.34 -2.03
CA PHE A 66 -19.06 -11.77 -3.37
C PHE A 66 -19.33 -10.27 -3.32
N ILE A 67 -19.16 -9.61 -4.46
CA ILE A 67 -19.51 -8.20 -4.64
C ILE A 67 -20.86 -8.13 -5.37
N SER A 68 -21.81 -7.40 -4.80
CA SER A 68 -23.13 -7.16 -5.37
C SER A 68 -23.35 -5.66 -5.49
N ILE A 69 -23.54 -5.19 -6.73
CA ILE A 69 -23.66 -3.77 -7.05
C ILE A 69 -24.88 -3.56 -7.93
N ASP A 70 -25.83 -2.72 -7.48
CA ASP A 70 -26.92 -2.24 -8.33
C ASP A 70 -26.44 -1.03 -9.15
N SER A 71 -26.21 -1.26 -10.45
CA SER A 71 -25.72 -0.24 -11.38
C SER A 71 -26.62 0.99 -11.48
N ARG A 72 -27.88 0.89 -11.07
CA ARG A 72 -28.84 2.01 -11.05
C ARG A 72 -28.66 2.94 -9.86
N GLN A 73 -28.00 2.48 -8.80
CA GLN A 73 -27.86 3.23 -7.54
C GLN A 73 -26.47 3.85 -7.36
N ILE A 74 -25.46 3.35 -8.06
CA ILE A 74 -24.08 3.89 -7.99
C ILE A 74 -23.89 5.09 -8.90
N VAL A 75 -23.53 6.22 -8.29
CA VAL A 75 -23.15 7.46 -8.99
C VAL A 75 -21.66 7.48 -9.33
N HIS A 76 -20.85 6.70 -8.61
CA HIS A 76 -19.39 6.68 -8.74
C HIS A 76 -18.85 5.24 -8.77
N ASN A 77 -17.67 5.07 -9.35
CA ASN A 77 -16.99 3.78 -9.38
C ASN A 77 -16.66 3.35 -7.93
N PRO A 78 -17.19 2.20 -7.44
CA PRO A 78 -16.98 1.75 -6.07
C PRO A 78 -15.51 1.44 -5.75
N PHE A 79 -14.69 1.16 -6.77
CA PHE A 79 -13.25 0.96 -6.62
C PHE A 79 -12.44 2.26 -6.52
N TYR A 80 -13.08 3.43 -6.57
CA TYR A 80 -12.39 4.71 -6.52
C TYR A 80 -11.55 4.89 -5.25
N GLN A 81 -12.07 4.46 -4.09
CA GLN A 81 -11.32 4.54 -2.82
C GLN A 81 -10.11 3.61 -2.82
N ALA A 82 -10.24 2.41 -3.38
CA ALA A 82 -9.12 1.50 -3.55
C ALA A 82 -8.07 2.09 -4.50
N TRP A 83 -8.48 2.69 -5.62
CA TRP A 83 -7.58 3.37 -6.55
C TRP A 83 -6.84 4.56 -5.91
N LYS A 84 -7.51 5.32 -5.03
CA LYS A 84 -6.91 6.45 -4.31
C LYS A 84 -5.94 6.01 -3.21
N ALA A 85 -5.95 4.75 -2.82
CA ALA A 85 -5.09 4.25 -1.76
C ALA A 85 -3.61 4.37 -2.17
N LYS A 86 -2.83 5.03 -1.32
CA LYS A 86 -1.42 5.36 -1.57
C LYS A 86 -0.53 4.25 -1.04
N SER A 87 0.55 3.96 -1.77
CA SER A 87 1.61 3.06 -1.31
C SER A 87 2.65 3.73 -0.41
N PHE A 88 2.59 5.05 -0.30
CA PHE A 88 3.57 5.87 0.40
C PHE A 88 2.92 6.68 1.53
N THR A 89 3.65 6.80 2.65
CA THR A 89 3.33 7.69 3.77
C THR A 89 3.78 9.11 3.49
N PRO A 90 3.27 10.11 4.24
CA PRO A 90 3.90 11.42 4.31
C PRO A 90 5.41 11.34 4.60
N GLY A 91 5.83 10.40 5.47
CA GLY A 91 7.23 10.17 5.80
C GLY A 91 8.07 9.69 4.60
N ASP A 92 7.51 8.81 3.76
CA ASP A 92 8.19 8.33 2.54
C ASP A 92 8.40 9.47 1.54
N ILE A 93 7.40 10.36 1.41
CA ILE A 93 7.49 11.55 0.55
C ILE A 93 8.55 12.52 1.10
N THR A 94 8.50 12.82 2.39
CA THR A 94 9.44 13.73 3.04
C THR A 94 10.88 13.23 2.92
N LEU A 95 11.12 11.94 3.24
CA LEU A 95 12.44 11.33 3.10
C LEU A 95 12.93 11.40 1.66
N HIS A 96 12.04 11.19 0.68
CA HIS A 96 12.40 11.24 -0.72
C HIS A 96 13.00 12.59 -1.13
N PHE A 97 12.33 13.68 -0.75
CA PHE A 97 12.80 15.02 -1.07
C PHE A 97 14.09 15.39 -0.33
N TYR A 98 14.23 15.03 0.94
CA TYR A 98 15.48 15.29 1.67
C TYR A 98 16.66 14.53 1.08
N LEU A 99 16.47 13.26 0.71
CA LEU A 99 17.52 12.48 0.04
C LEU A 99 17.86 13.07 -1.33
N MET A 100 16.90 13.56 -2.10
CA MET A 100 17.18 14.26 -3.36
C MET A 100 18.04 15.50 -3.15
N VAL A 101 17.71 16.33 -2.15
CA VAL A 101 18.51 17.52 -1.82
C VAL A 101 19.95 17.11 -1.46
N ILE A 102 20.13 16.14 -0.57
CA ILE A 102 21.44 15.66 -0.13
C ILE A 102 22.27 15.12 -1.31
N LEU A 103 21.69 14.24 -2.13
CA LEU A 103 22.37 13.57 -3.24
C LEU A 103 22.61 14.49 -4.45
N SER A 104 21.84 15.58 -4.59
CA SER A 104 22.05 16.57 -5.65
C SER A 104 23.32 17.41 -5.43
N GLN A 105 23.75 17.57 -4.18
CA GLN A 105 24.90 18.41 -3.83
C GLN A 105 26.23 17.67 -3.91
N GLN A 106 26.24 16.35 -3.67
CA GLN A 106 27.45 15.53 -3.64
C GLN A 106 27.16 14.13 -4.19
N ALA A 107 27.93 13.71 -5.19
CA ALA A 107 27.69 12.46 -5.92
C ALA A 107 28.10 11.18 -5.17
N ARG A 108 28.90 11.29 -4.09
CA ARG A 108 29.39 10.14 -3.33
C ARG A 108 29.35 10.45 -1.84
N LEU A 109 28.38 9.85 -1.17
CA LEU A 109 28.20 9.90 0.27
C LEU A 109 28.05 8.47 0.79
N SER A 110 28.71 8.18 1.90
CA SER A 110 28.43 7.01 2.72
C SER A 110 27.08 7.14 3.41
N LEU A 111 26.53 6.01 3.87
CA LEU A 111 25.26 6.02 4.60
C LEU A 111 25.34 6.87 5.88
N SER A 112 26.48 6.86 6.58
CA SER A 112 26.68 7.70 7.77
C SER A 112 26.59 9.18 7.43
N GLU A 113 27.28 9.63 6.37
CA GLU A 113 27.26 11.03 5.95
C GLU A 113 25.86 11.47 5.48
N ILE A 114 25.08 10.56 4.88
CA ILE A 114 23.67 10.83 4.55
C ILE A 114 22.84 11.00 5.82
N MET A 115 23.05 10.16 6.84
CA MET A 115 22.34 10.28 8.13
C MET A 115 22.70 11.60 8.83
N ASP A 116 23.97 11.96 8.87
CA ASP A 116 24.44 13.20 9.50
C ASP A 116 23.82 14.45 8.83
N LYS A 117 23.78 14.46 7.48
CA LYS A 117 23.13 15.53 6.71
C LYS A 117 21.61 15.55 6.89
N LEU A 118 20.97 14.40 7.02
CA LEU A 118 19.54 14.33 7.33
C LEU A 118 19.28 14.97 8.70
N ASP A 119 20.07 14.62 9.72
CA ASP A 119 19.93 15.18 11.06
C ASP A 119 20.17 16.69 11.07
N GLU A 120 21.16 17.19 10.34
CA GLU A 120 21.40 18.63 10.15
C GLU A 120 20.16 19.34 9.57
N ILE A 121 19.53 18.78 8.53
CA ILE A 121 18.32 19.35 7.94
C ILE A 121 17.16 19.31 8.95
N LEU A 122 16.95 18.17 9.61
CA LEU A 122 15.82 17.95 10.52
C LEU A 122 15.88 18.82 11.78
N GLN A 123 17.08 19.19 12.24
CA GLN A 123 17.26 20.11 13.38
C GLN A 123 16.61 21.49 13.14
N HIS A 124 16.45 21.91 11.89
CA HIS A 124 15.84 23.21 11.54
C HIS A 124 14.30 23.18 11.57
N PHE A 125 13.67 22.01 11.73
CA PHE A 125 12.22 21.86 11.71
C PHE A 125 11.68 21.30 13.04
N PRO A 126 11.08 22.13 13.89
CA PRO A 126 10.44 21.63 15.11
C PRO A 126 9.27 20.70 14.74
N ASN A 127 9.27 19.48 15.29
CA ASN A 127 8.33 18.37 15.03
C ASN A 127 8.55 17.53 13.75
N THR A 128 9.75 17.50 13.17
CA THR A 128 10.01 16.55 12.09
C THR A 128 10.15 15.10 12.56
N ARG A 129 9.67 14.19 11.70
CA ARG A 129 9.85 12.75 11.87
C ARG A 129 11.34 12.40 11.75
N LEU A 130 11.86 11.69 12.75
CA LEU A 130 13.18 11.08 12.69
C LEU A 130 13.16 9.84 11.78
N PHE A 131 14.21 9.65 11.01
CA PHE A 131 14.39 8.48 10.15
C PHE A 131 15.45 7.57 10.74
N ASP A 132 15.15 6.28 10.84
CA ASP A 132 16.15 5.29 11.21
C ASP A 132 17.00 4.89 9.99
N GLU A 133 18.24 4.48 10.27
CA GLU A 133 19.20 4.06 9.24
C GLU A 133 18.65 2.95 8.34
N SER A 134 17.84 2.03 8.87
CA SER A 134 17.26 0.93 8.08
C SER A 134 16.26 1.43 7.05
N THR A 135 15.46 2.45 7.39
CA THR A 135 14.50 3.09 6.50
C THR A 135 15.23 3.85 5.39
N VAL A 136 16.25 4.64 5.73
CA VAL A 136 17.09 5.35 4.76
C VAL A 136 17.78 4.37 3.80
N ARG A 137 18.41 3.32 4.35
CA ARG A 137 19.07 2.27 3.56
C ARG A 137 18.11 1.58 2.59
N LYS A 138 16.89 1.26 3.03
CA LYS A 138 15.86 0.67 2.16
C LYS A 138 15.48 1.63 1.02
N LYS A 139 15.33 2.92 1.31
CA LYS A 139 14.97 3.92 0.30
C LYS A 139 16.09 4.12 -0.74
N LEU A 140 17.35 4.12 -0.32
CA LEU A 140 18.49 4.19 -1.24
C LEU A 140 18.57 2.94 -2.15
N LYS A 141 18.33 1.75 -1.61
CA LYS A 141 18.25 0.51 -2.42
C LYS A 141 17.13 0.57 -3.45
N GLU A 142 15.99 1.19 -3.11
CA GLU A 142 14.88 1.42 -4.04
C GLU A 142 15.32 2.32 -5.20
N TYR A 143 16.09 3.39 -4.95
CA TYR A 143 16.59 4.28 -6.01
C TYR A 143 17.52 3.58 -6.99
N VAL A 144 18.45 2.76 -6.47
CA VAL A 144 19.33 1.95 -7.31
C VAL A 144 18.53 0.99 -8.19
N ALA A 145 17.52 0.33 -7.62
CA ALA A 145 16.66 -0.60 -8.37
C ALA A 145 15.82 0.11 -9.46
N LEU A 146 15.46 1.38 -9.24
CA LEU A 146 14.70 2.20 -10.19
C LEU A 146 15.59 3.01 -11.15
N MET A 147 16.92 2.90 -11.05
CA MET A 147 17.89 3.68 -11.83
C MET A 147 17.69 5.20 -11.69
N ILE A 148 17.30 5.67 -10.50
CA ILE A 148 17.12 7.10 -10.20
C ILE A 148 18.45 7.74 -9.77
N TYR A 149 19.41 6.94 -9.31
CA TYR A 149 20.80 7.29 -9.00
C TYR A 149 21.72 6.06 -9.18
#